data_AF-E5C5U2-F1
#
_entry.id   AF-E5C5U2-F1
#
_cell.length_a   1.000
_cell.length_b   1.000
_cell.length_c   1.000
_cell.angle_alpha   90.00
_cell.angle_beta   90.00
_cell.angle_gamma   90.00
#
_symmetry.space_group_name_H-M   'P 1'
#
loop_
_entity.id
_entity.type
_entity.pdbx_description
1 polymer ?
#
loop_
_entity_poly.entity_id
_entity_poly.type
_entity_poly.pdbx_seq_one_letter_code
_entity_poly.pdbx_strand_id
1 'polypeptide(L)'
;MKTTKSIGLFLLCIFCCINFTSCDPANNGEDDLIWDFSPIVLYISVQDAQGNDLLNPLTKGSIANQGIKAIYKGETYEKDAPLNERTRAYMAYFTGLQTGVSKDGKYYLTFGEFNGDHTFDNEKVEIDWNDGKEPSVITFSSKLTWKSKKEPVFDRKFCLNGQEIDQKQGLVITRTPSQSEQKFDIVAIEYGIDVETDEIKEKIKADLESKSPYTNGESYSISIQEKNSGTYTLLNSDGFPITEKEFAIEEAEAHGMYGITTEIAKTCRLIPPDDQIYNHIKLKLGIDGEKSSNTFNIFIGRPYNFWIYEDLTEYYKDKYPDGKVKEIVRLLKSKPNNPTKQ
;
A
#
# COMPACT_ATOMS: atom_id res chain seq x y z
N MET A 1 63.77 38.55 -29.46
CA MET A 1 63.41 37.17 -29.88
C MET A 1 62.76 36.49 -28.68
N LYS A 2 61.42 36.44 -28.57
CA LYS A 2 60.55 35.35 -29.07
C LYS A 2 61.13 33.96 -28.75
N THR A 3 60.53 33.29 -27.75
CA THR A 3 60.15 31.86 -27.64
C THR A 3 60.45 31.26 -26.26
N THR A 4 59.65 31.59 -25.24
CA THR A 4 59.68 30.83 -23.97
C THR A 4 58.33 30.74 -23.24
N LYS A 5 57.22 31.02 -23.94
CA LYS A 5 55.86 30.77 -23.42
C LYS A 5 55.16 29.58 -24.09
N SER A 6 55.82 28.88 -25.02
CA SER A 6 55.21 27.78 -25.78
C SER A 6 55.59 26.37 -25.31
N ILE A 7 56.60 26.22 -24.44
CA ILE A 7 57.05 24.88 -23.98
C ILE A 7 56.19 24.36 -22.84
N GLY A 8 55.74 25.23 -21.92
CA GLY A 8 54.86 24.84 -20.81
C GLY A 8 53.47 24.39 -21.26
N LEU A 9 52.92 25.00 -22.32
CA LEU A 9 51.63 24.61 -22.88
C LEU A 9 51.74 23.30 -23.70
N PHE A 10 52.89 23.03 -24.31
CA PHE A 10 53.15 21.80 -25.06
C PHE A 10 53.37 20.59 -24.15
N LEU A 11 54.07 20.77 -23.01
CA LEU A 11 54.26 19.72 -22.00
C LEU A 11 52.97 19.38 -21.25
N LEU A 12 52.08 20.35 -21.01
CA LEU A 12 50.76 20.12 -20.41
C LEU A 12 49.84 19.34 -21.37
N CYS A 13 49.88 19.61 -22.67
CA CYS A 13 49.16 18.82 -23.68
C CYS A 13 49.70 17.39 -23.78
N ILE A 14 51.01 17.18 -23.65
CA ILE A 14 51.61 15.83 -23.66
C ILE A 14 51.20 15.05 -22.42
N PHE A 15 51.16 15.67 -21.22
CA PHE A 15 50.74 14.98 -19.98
C PHE A 15 49.23 14.63 -19.95
N CYS A 16 48.38 15.43 -20.61
CA CYS A 16 46.97 15.11 -20.82
C CYS A 16 46.73 13.96 -21.82
N CYS A 17 47.72 13.62 -22.66
CA CYS A 17 47.61 12.55 -23.65
C CYS A 17 48.12 11.18 -23.17
N ILE A 18 48.72 11.06 -21.98
CA ILE A 18 49.30 9.78 -21.49
C ILE A 18 48.54 9.13 -20.32
N ASN A 19 47.40 9.69 -19.90
CA ASN A 19 46.51 9.08 -18.89
C ASN A 19 45.14 8.65 -19.44
N PHE A 20 44.99 8.61 -20.77
CA PHE A 20 43.93 7.83 -21.38
C PHE A 20 44.54 6.58 -22.01
N THR A 21 44.92 5.62 -21.18
CA THR A 21 44.75 4.22 -21.57
C THR A 21 43.24 3.98 -21.66
N SER A 22 42.64 4.45 -22.74
CA SER A 22 41.50 3.79 -23.34
C SER A 22 41.88 2.32 -23.48
N CYS A 23 40.97 1.45 -23.08
CA CYS A 23 41.11 0.00 -23.14
C CYS A 23 41.83 -0.44 -24.42
N ASP A 24 42.74 -1.39 -24.22
CA ASP A 24 43.41 -2.15 -25.25
C ASP A 24 42.41 -2.54 -26.37
N PRO A 25 42.57 -2.05 -27.62
CA PRO A 25 41.67 -2.41 -28.71
C PRO A 25 41.95 -3.84 -29.23
N ALA A 26 42.78 -4.61 -28.53
CA ALA A 26 43.03 -6.02 -28.81
C ALA A 26 41.98 -6.99 -28.24
N ASN A 27 40.95 -6.51 -27.51
CA ASN A 27 39.75 -7.32 -27.21
C ASN A 27 38.62 -6.97 -28.19
N ASN A 28 38.74 -7.51 -29.39
CA ASN A 28 37.68 -7.52 -30.38
C ASN A 28 36.44 -8.26 -29.82
N GLY A 29 35.41 -7.50 -29.43
CA GLY A 29 34.07 -7.66 -30.01
C GLY A 29 33.17 -8.83 -29.60
N GLU A 30 33.55 -9.69 -28.66
CA GLU A 30 32.65 -10.67 -28.05
C GLU A 30 33.13 -10.93 -26.63
N ASP A 31 32.48 -10.40 -25.58
CA ASP A 31 32.17 -11.18 -24.35
C ASP A 31 31.72 -10.47 -23.06
N ASP A 32 31.44 -9.17 -23.00
CA ASP A 32 30.90 -8.56 -21.77
C ASP A 32 29.36 -8.37 -21.82
N LEU A 33 28.63 -9.45 -22.08
CA LEU A 33 27.17 -9.47 -21.91
C LEU A 33 26.84 -9.69 -20.43
N ILE A 34 26.38 -8.65 -19.75
CA ILE A 34 25.86 -8.73 -18.38
C ILE A 34 24.37 -9.05 -18.45
N TRP A 35 23.98 -10.17 -17.85
CA TRP A 35 22.59 -10.58 -17.76
C TRP A 35 21.98 -10.04 -16.46
N ASP A 36 20.87 -9.32 -16.60
CA ASP A 36 20.02 -8.91 -15.49
C ASP A 36 18.72 -9.72 -15.55
N PHE A 37 18.44 -10.46 -14.49
CA PHE A 37 17.33 -11.39 -14.44
C PHE A 37 16.23 -10.85 -13.55
N SER A 38 15.06 -10.64 -14.15
CA SER A 38 13.88 -10.18 -13.43
C SER A 38 13.59 -11.08 -12.22
N PRO A 39 13.38 -10.50 -11.03
CA PRO A 39 13.01 -11.26 -9.84
C PRO A 39 11.76 -12.11 -10.04
N ILE A 40 11.65 -13.17 -9.25
CA ILE A 40 10.42 -13.96 -9.14
C ILE A 40 9.55 -13.29 -8.08
N VAL A 41 8.30 -13.01 -8.43
CA VAL A 41 7.31 -12.43 -7.52
C VAL A 41 6.03 -13.23 -7.68
N LEU A 42 5.46 -13.69 -6.57
CA LEU A 42 4.18 -14.37 -6.57
C LEU A 42 3.07 -13.32 -6.54
N TYR A 43 2.35 -13.13 -7.65
CA TYR A 43 1.19 -12.25 -7.72
C TYR A 43 -0.09 -13.05 -7.46
N ILE A 44 -0.78 -12.75 -6.37
CA ILE A 44 -1.90 -13.53 -5.83
C ILE A 44 -3.16 -12.68 -5.85
N SER A 45 -4.12 -13.05 -6.70
CA SER A 45 -5.47 -12.51 -6.70
C SER A 45 -6.36 -13.36 -5.80
N VAL A 46 -7.30 -12.73 -5.07
CA VAL A 46 -8.25 -13.45 -4.23
C VAL A 46 -9.66 -13.01 -4.58
N GLN A 47 -10.51 -13.98 -4.87
CA GLN A 47 -11.87 -13.72 -5.32
C GLN A 47 -12.88 -14.67 -4.68
N ASP A 48 -14.15 -14.29 -4.69
CA ASP A 48 -15.24 -15.21 -4.37
C ASP A 48 -15.59 -16.11 -5.57
N ALA A 49 -16.61 -16.97 -5.39
CA ALA A 49 -17.08 -17.87 -6.44
C ALA A 49 -17.70 -17.14 -7.64
N GLN A 50 -18.08 -15.86 -7.47
CA GLN A 50 -18.65 -15.00 -8.50
C GLN A 50 -17.56 -14.16 -9.21
N GLY A 51 -16.32 -14.20 -8.71
CA GLY A 51 -15.19 -13.43 -9.25
C GLY A 51 -15.04 -12.03 -8.65
N ASN A 52 -15.75 -11.70 -7.56
CA ASN A 52 -15.58 -10.43 -6.87
C ASN A 52 -14.26 -10.42 -6.10
N ASP A 53 -13.52 -9.32 -6.17
CA ASP A 53 -12.23 -9.14 -5.50
C ASP A 53 -12.41 -9.03 -3.98
N LEU A 54 -11.92 -10.03 -3.24
CA LEU A 54 -12.04 -10.08 -1.77
C LEU A 54 -10.92 -9.33 -1.04
N LEU A 55 -9.90 -8.83 -1.75
CA LEU A 55 -8.87 -7.95 -1.19
C LEU A 55 -9.24 -6.48 -1.34
N ASN A 56 -10.25 -6.15 -2.14
CA ASN A 56 -10.83 -4.81 -2.15
C ASN A 56 -11.61 -4.59 -0.83
N PRO A 57 -11.25 -3.58 0.00
CA PRO A 57 -11.96 -3.28 1.25
C PRO A 57 -13.45 -2.91 1.05
N LEU A 58 -13.82 -2.46 -0.15
CA LEU A 58 -15.19 -2.05 -0.49
C LEU A 58 -16.05 -3.20 -1.03
N THR A 59 -15.51 -4.42 -1.09
CA THR A 59 -16.29 -5.61 -1.45
C THR A 59 -17.06 -6.13 -0.25
N LYS A 60 -18.34 -6.47 -0.42
CA LYS A 60 -19.14 -7.16 0.61
C LYS A 60 -18.43 -8.45 1.05
N GLY A 61 -18.20 -8.58 2.35
CA GLY A 61 -17.47 -9.72 2.92
C GLY A 61 -15.98 -9.73 2.56
N SER A 62 -15.39 -8.56 2.29
CA SER A 62 -13.95 -8.40 2.08
C SER A 62 -13.12 -9.02 3.21
N ILE A 63 -12.01 -9.65 2.86
CA ILE A 63 -11.04 -10.24 3.79
C ILE A 63 -9.76 -9.41 3.94
N ALA A 64 -9.68 -8.25 3.26
CA ALA A 64 -8.47 -7.43 3.16
C ALA A 64 -7.80 -7.11 4.51
N ASN A 65 -8.63 -7.00 5.55
CA ASN A 65 -8.24 -6.49 6.86
C ASN A 65 -8.17 -7.55 7.95
N GLN A 66 -8.32 -8.84 7.61
CA GLN A 66 -8.36 -9.94 8.60
C GLN A 66 -7.01 -10.31 9.21
N GLY A 67 -5.92 -9.61 8.88
CA GLY A 67 -4.58 -9.98 9.37
C GLY A 67 -4.00 -11.20 8.64
N ILE A 68 -4.12 -11.21 7.31
CA ILE A 68 -3.54 -12.24 6.43
C ILE A 68 -2.03 -12.29 6.62
N LYS A 69 -1.45 -13.49 6.61
CA LYS A 69 -0.02 -13.73 6.79
C LYS A 69 0.50 -14.72 5.76
N ALA A 70 1.81 -14.67 5.50
CA ALA A 70 2.50 -15.71 4.77
C ALA A 70 3.50 -16.41 5.67
N ILE A 71 3.62 -17.73 5.55
CA ILE A 71 4.63 -18.55 6.23
C ILE A 71 5.58 -19.08 5.17
N TYR A 72 6.86 -18.78 5.32
CA TYR A 72 7.91 -19.20 4.39
C TYR A 72 9.18 -19.54 5.15
N LYS A 73 9.72 -20.74 4.92
CA LYS A 73 10.93 -21.24 5.61
C LYS A 73 10.86 -21.18 7.14
N GLY A 74 9.66 -21.34 7.70
CA GLY A 74 9.43 -21.29 9.15
C GLY A 74 9.22 -19.89 9.71
N GLU A 75 9.39 -18.84 8.91
CA GLU A 75 9.19 -17.45 9.30
C GLU A 75 7.79 -16.97 8.92
N THR A 76 7.21 -16.11 9.77
CA THR A 76 5.92 -15.46 9.53
C THR A 76 6.11 -14.04 9.00
N TYR A 77 5.44 -13.75 7.88
CA TYR A 77 5.42 -12.46 7.23
C TYR A 77 4.01 -11.90 7.27
N GLU A 78 3.78 -10.95 8.19
CA GLU A 78 2.53 -10.21 8.28
C GLU A 78 2.31 -9.39 6.99
N LYS A 79 1.07 -9.37 6.49
CA LYS A 79 0.71 -8.56 5.31
C LYS A 79 0.99 -7.08 5.59
N ASP A 80 1.66 -6.42 4.64
CA ASP A 80 2.00 -5.00 4.67
C ASP A 80 2.93 -4.59 5.83
N ALA A 81 3.74 -5.53 6.32
CA ALA A 81 4.80 -5.21 7.25
C ALA A 81 5.74 -4.10 6.69
N PRO A 82 6.34 -3.26 7.55
CA PRO A 82 7.23 -2.19 7.12
C PRO A 82 8.44 -2.77 6.41
N LEU A 83 8.93 -2.06 5.39
CA LEU A 83 10.10 -2.48 4.64
C LEU A 83 11.33 -1.78 5.20
N ASN A 84 12.45 -2.50 5.26
CA ASN A 84 13.75 -1.86 5.50
C ASN A 84 14.12 -0.92 4.35
N GLU A 85 15.03 0.01 4.64
CA GLU A 85 15.51 1.01 3.69
C GLU A 85 16.13 0.35 2.43
N ARG A 86 15.78 0.90 1.27
CA ARG A 86 16.32 0.45 -0.02
C ARG A 86 17.48 1.33 -0.46
N THR A 87 18.49 0.71 -1.06
CA THR A 87 19.50 1.45 -1.83
C THR A 87 18.94 1.81 -3.21
N ARG A 88 19.55 2.79 -3.90
CA ARG A 88 19.15 3.16 -5.27
C ARG A 88 19.47 2.10 -6.33
N ALA A 89 20.26 1.08 -6.00
CA ALA A 89 20.52 -0.04 -6.88
C ALA A 89 19.33 -1.03 -6.82
N TYR A 90 18.77 -1.39 -7.97
CA TYR A 90 17.71 -2.40 -8.03
C TYR A 90 18.34 -3.80 -7.98
N MET A 91 18.26 -4.42 -6.81
CA MET A 91 18.51 -5.85 -6.60
C MET A 91 17.19 -6.45 -6.11
N ALA A 92 16.96 -7.76 -6.36
CA ALA A 92 15.75 -8.39 -5.84
C ALA A 92 15.68 -8.16 -4.33
N TYR A 93 14.59 -7.54 -3.90
CA TYR A 93 14.42 -7.14 -2.52
C TYR A 93 13.26 -7.89 -1.91
N PHE A 94 13.57 -8.77 -0.97
CA PHE A 94 12.54 -9.55 -0.30
C PHE A 94 11.69 -8.64 0.59
N THR A 95 10.43 -8.45 0.19
CA THR A 95 9.41 -7.62 0.83
C THR A 95 8.42 -8.40 1.70
N GLY A 96 8.48 -9.73 1.72
CA GLY A 96 7.45 -10.55 2.37
C GLY A 96 6.09 -10.41 1.68
N LEU A 97 5.00 -10.40 2.45
CA LEU A 97 3.63 -10.33 1.93
C LEU A 97 3.15 -8.87 1.86
N GLN A 98 2.76 -8.40 0.68
CA GLN A 98 2.42 -7.00 0.43
C GLN A 98 1.13 -6.86 -0.38
N THR A 99 0.31 -5.86 -0.11
CA THR A 99 -0.84 -5.50 -0.93
C THR A 99 -0.43 -4.55 -2.04
N GLY A 100 -0.84 -4.88 -3.27
CA GLY A 100 -0.76 -4.01 -4.43
C GLY A 100 -2.16 -3.69 -4.97
N VAL A 101 -2.26 -2.55 -5.66
CA VAL A 101 -3.43 -2.16 -6.45
C VAL A 101 -2.97 -1.97 -7.88
N SER A 102 -3.65 -2.65 -8.80
CA SER A 102 -3.39 -2.58 -10.24
C SER A 102 -3.93 -1.27 -10.83
N LYS A 103 -3.55 -0.96 -12.08
CA LYS A 103 -4.02 0.27 -12.75
C LYS A 103 -5.54 0.29 -12.96
N ASP A 104 -6.15 -0.88 -13.08
CA ASP A 104 -7.60 -1.09 -13.18
C ASP A 104 -8.30 -1.18 -11.82
N GLY A 105 -7.58 -0.93 -10.71
CA GLY A 105 -8.15 -0.85 -9.36
C GLY A 105 -8.35 -2.20 -8.67
N LYS A 106 -7.93 -3.31 -9.27
CA LYS A 106 -7.94 -4.63 -8.62
C LYS A 106 -6.84 -4.75 -7.60
N TYR A 107 -7.19 -5.28 -6.43
CA TYR A 107 -6.28 -5.58 -5.35
C TYR A 107 -5.66 -6.97 -5.54
N TYR A 108 -4.39 -7.10 -5.18
CA TYR A 108 -3.66 -8.36 -5.19
C TYR A 108 -2.63 -8.37 -4.06
N LEU A 109 -2.16 -9.56 -3.71
CA LEU A 109 -1.00 -9.73 -2.83
C LEU A 109 0.24 -10.03 -3.67
N THR A 110 1.39 -9.57 -3.22
CA THR A 110 2.69 -10.02 -3.69
C THR A 110 3.43 -10.73 -2.58
N PHE A 111 4.17 -11.78 -2.94
CA PHE A 111 5.13 -12.43 -2.05
C PHE A 111 6.48 -12.62 -2.75
N GLY A 112 7.56 -12.26 -2.07
CA GLY A 112 8.90 -12.12 -2.66
C GLY A 112 9.46 -10.74 -2.33
N GLU A 113 10.33 -10.13 -3.15
CA GLU A 113 10.91 -10.64 -4.38
C GLU A 113 11.96 -11.73 -4.12
N PHE A 114 12.08 -12.70 -5.03
CA PHE A 114 13.15 -13.70 -5.01
C PHE A 114 14.12 -13.45 -6.17
N ASN A 115 15.42 -13.66 -5.93
CA ASN A 115 16.46 -13.52 -6.96
C ASN A 115 16.16 -14.39 -8.19
N GLY A 116 16.06 -13.78 -9.37
CA GLY A 116 15.64 -14.47 -10.58
C GLY A 116 16.60 -15.55 -11.08
N ASP A 117 17.88 -15.44 -10.74
CA ASP A 117 18.99 -16.32 -11.13
C ASP A 117 19.28 -17.43 -10.11
N HIS A 118 18.69 -17.36 -8.92
CA HIS A 118 18.79 -18.41 -7.92
C HIS A 118 17.98 -19.65 -8.33
N THR A 119 18.51 -20.82 -7.96
CA THR A 119 17.76 -22.07 -8.08
C THR A 119 16.86 -22.24 -6.86
N PHE A 120 15.57 -22.42 -7.11
CA PHE A 120 14.55 -22.75 -6.14
C PHE A 120 13.96 -24.11 -6.50
N ASP A 121 13.90 -25.01 -5.52
CA ASP A 121 13.37 -26.36 -5.70
C ASP A 121 12.23 -26.60 -4.72
N ASN A 122 11.00 -26.62 -5.27
CA ASN A 122 9.77 -26.90 -4.56
C ASN A 122 9.60 -26.07 -3.27
N GLU A 123 9.94 -24.78 -3.37
CA GLU A 123 9.78 -23.80 -2.30
C GLU A 123 8.30 -23.67 -1.95
N LYS A 124 7.98 -23.69 -0.66
CA LYS A 124 6.60 -23.68 -0.16
C LYS A 124 6.30 -22.39 0.58
N VAL A 125 5.26 -21.69 0.15
CA VAL A 125 4.68 -20.51 0.80
C VAL A 125 3.26 -20.85 1.23
N GLU A 126 2.95 -20.68 2.50
CA GLU A 126 1.59 -20.90 3.03
C GLU A 126 0.94 -19.55 3.33
N ILE A 127 -0.24 -19.30 2.79
CA ILE A 127 -1.02 -18.09 3.06
C ILE A 127 -2.06 -18.40 4.11
N ASP A 128 -1.83 -17.90 5.33
CA ASP A 128 -2.78 -17.94 6.43
C ASP A 128 -3.75 -16.75 6.29
N TRP A 129 -5.04 -17.05 6.15
CA TRP A 129 -6.11 -16.05 6.00
C TRP A 129 -6.61 -15.49 7.33
N ASN A 130 -6.04 -15.99 8.44
CA ASN A 130 -6.41 -15.68 9.82
C ASN A 130 -7.91 -15.91 10.11
N ASP A 131 -8.53 -16.87 9.42
CA ASP A 131 -9.92 -17.27 9.61
C ASP A 131 -10.06 -18.61 10.36
N GLY A 132 -8.93 -19.21 10.77
CA GLY A 132 -8.87 -20.51 11.45
C GLY A 132 -9.06 -21.72 10.55
N LYS A 133 -9.10 -21.54 9.22
CA LYS A 133 -9.09 -22.64 8.25
C LYS A 133 -7.66 -22.93 7.79
N GLU A 134 -7.52 -24.04 7.07
CA GLU A 134 -6.26 -24.42 6.45
C GLU A 134 -5.73 -23.31 5.51
N PRO A 135 -4.41 -23.04 5.52
CA PRO A 135 -3.80 -22.06 4.65
C PRO A 135 -3.87 -22.49 3.19
N SER A 136 -3.80 -21.52 2.28
CA SER A 136 -3.55 -21.82 0.87
C SER A 136 -2.06 -22.05 0.63
N VAL A 137 -1.71 -23.11 -0.07
CA VAL A 137 -0.31 -23.51 -0.25
C VAL A 137 0.12 -23.22 -1.68
N ILE A 138 1.11 -22.34 -1.83
CA ILE A 138 1.77 -22.07 -3.11
C ILE A 138 3.12 -22.77 -3.09
N THR A 139 3.39 -23.58 -4.12
CA THR A 139 4.72 -24.15 -4.33
C THR A 139 5.33 -23.63 -5.61
N PHE A 140 6.61 -23.31 -5.60
CA PHE A 140 7.31 -22.90 -6.82
C PHE A 140 8.71 -23.50 -6.94
N SER A 141 9.11 -23.78 -8.17
CA SER A 141 10.47 -24.12 -8.54
C SER A 141 10.93 -23.20 -9.67
N SER A 142 12.19 -22.81 -9.64
CA SER A 142 12.82 -22.04 -10.71
C SER A 142 14.26 -22.47 -10.86
N LYS A 143 14.68 -22.80 -12.07
CA LYS A 143 16.06 -23.12 -12.39
C LYS A 143 16.48 -22.39 -13.66
N LEU A 144 17.51 -21.56 -13.54
CA LEU A 144 18.20 -20.98 -14.67
C LEU A 144 19.23 -22.00 -15.18
N THR A 145 19.17 -22.28 -16.48
CA THR A 145 20.16 -23.09 -17.20
C THR A 145 20.70 -22.31 -18.39
N TRP A 146 21.92 -22.62 -18.80
CA TRP A 146 22.59 -21.94 -19.91
C TRP A 146 22.84 -22.92 -21.03
N LYS A 147 22.26 -22.68 -22.21
CA LYS A 147 22.63 -23.43 -23.42
C LYS A 147 23.89 -22.86 -24.07
N SER A 148 24.07 -21.54 -23.95
CA SER A 148 25.29 -20.80 -24.31
C SER A 148 25.35 -19.51 -23.50
N LYS A 149 26.48 -18.78 -23.57
CA LYS A 149 26.67 -17.48 -22.88
C LYS A 149 25.60 -16.43 -23.25
N LYS A 150 24.96 -16.58 -24.41
CA LYS A 150 23.92 -15.67 -24.93
C LYS A 150 22.50 -16.26 -24.85
N GLU A 151 22.31 -17.43 -24.26
CA GLU A 151 21.03 -18.16 -24.26
C GLU A 151 20.69 -18.74 -22.88
N PRO A 152 20.19 -17.90 -21.95
CA PRO A 152 19.61 -18.35 -20.69
C PRO A 152 18.24 -18.99 -20.92
N VAL A 153 17.97 -20.08 -20.20
CA VAL A 153 16.72 -20.83 -20.26
C VAL A 153 16.20 -21.03 -18.84
N PHE A 154 14.99 -20.57 -18.59
CA PHE A 154 14.29 -20.75 -17.33
C PHE A 154 13.35 -21.96 -17.38
N ASP A 155 13.54 -22.87 -16.44
CA ASP A 155 12.55 -23.90 -16.11
C ASP A 155 11.84 -23.46 -14.83
N ARG A 156 10.56 -23.11 -14.94
CA ARG A 156 9.77 -22.56 -13.83
C ARG A 156 8.45 -23.29 -13.72
N LYS A 157 8.15 -23.74 -12.49
CA LYS A 157 6.91 -24.41 -12.15
C LYS A 157 6.26 -23.72 -10.97
N PHE A 158 4.96 -23.50 -11.05
CA PHE A 158 4.15 -22.95 -9.96
C PHE A 158 2.95 -23.86 -9.74
N CYS A 159 2.59 -24.09 -8.48
CA CYS A 159 1.38 -24.81 -8.12
C CYS A 159 0.64 -24.08 -7.01
N LEU A 160 -0.69 -24.18 -7.04
CA LEU A 160 -1.58 -23.75 -5.97
C LEU A 160 -2.31 -24.98 -5.45
N ASN A 161 -2.19 -25.26 -4.15
CA ASN A 161 -2.78 -26.42 -3.48
C ASN A 161 -2.47 -27.75 -4.21
N GLY A 162 -1.24 -27.88 -4.72
CA GLY A 162 -0.76 -29.06 -5.45
C GLY A 162 -1.18 -29.13 -6.93
N GLN A 163 -2.01 -28.19 -7.42
CA GLN A 163 -2.36 -28.11 -8.83
C GLN A 163 -1.44 -27.13 -9.57
N GLU A 164 -0.85 -27.58 -10.68
CA GLU A 164 0.00 -26.74 -11.52
C GLU A 164 -0.81 -25.63 -12.18
N ILE A 165 -0.26 -24.41 -12.18
CA ILE A 165 -0.91 -23.23 -12.74
C ILE A 165 -0.16 -22.72 -13.96
N ASP A 166 -0.91 -22.20 -14.92
CA ASP A 166 -0.33 -21.43 -16.02
C ASP A 166 0.07 -20.04 -15.49
N GLN A 167 1.36 -19.71 -15.56
CA GLN A 167 1.87 -18.38 -15.18
C GLN A 167 1.12 -17.23 -15.85
N LYS A 168 0.59 -17.43 -17.07
CA LYS A 168 -0.18 -16.41 -17.78
C LYS A 168 -1.53 -16.10 -17.13
N GLN A 169 -2.09 -17.05 -16.38
CA GLN A 169 -3.37 -16.91 -15.69
C GLN A 169 -3.20 -16.33 -14.28
N GLY A 170 -1.99 -16.38 -13.71
CA GLY A 170 -1.68 -15.89 -12.37
C GLY A 170 -2.14 -16.83 -11.25
N LEU A 171 -1.75 -16.53 -10.01
CA LEU A 171 -2.24 -17.25 -8.83
C LEU A 171 -3.60 -16.66 -8.44
N VAL A 172 -4.68 -17.39 -8.69
CA VAL A 172 -6.03 -16.98 -8.30
C VAL A 172 -6.54 -17.92 -7.21
N ILE A 173 -6.82 -17.36 -6.04
CA ILE A 173 -7.35 -18.10 -4.89
C ILE A 173 -8.83 -17.78 -4.74
N THR A 174 -9.67 -18.80 -4.83
CA THR A 174 -11.10 -18.66 -4.54
C THR A 174 -11.37 -18.88 -3.05
N ARG A 175 -12.08 -17.94 -2.43
CA ARG A 175 -12.35 -17.89 -0.99
C ARG A 175 -13.82 -17.60 -0.73
N THR A 176 -14.34 -18.04 0.41
CA THR A 176 -15.65 -17.59 0.89
C THR A 176 -15.54 -16.17 1.44
N PRO A 177 -16.46 -15.25 1.09
CA PRO A 177 -16.52 -13.93 1.70
C PRO A 177 -16.64 -14.04 3.23
N SER A 178 -16.00 -13.10 3.92
CA SER A 178 -16.12 -12.97 5.36
C SER A 178 -17.57 -12.72 5.77
N GLN A 179 -17.99 -13.36 6.86
CA GLN A 179 -19.28 -13.09 7.50
C GLN A 179 -19.11 -12.17 8.72
N SER A 180 -17.88 -11.86 9.12
CA SER A 180 -17.60 -10.98 10.25
C SER A 180 -17.50 -9.54 9.81
N GLU A 181 -18.06 -8.64 10.61
CA GLU A 181 -17.82 -7.21 10.48
C GLU A 181 -16.33 -6.90 10.68
N GLN A 182 -15.82 -5.95 9.90
CA GLN A 182 -14.46 -5.47 10.08
C GLN A 182 -14.45 -4.46 11.23
N LYS A 183 -13.65 -4.74 12.26
CA LYS A 183 -13.50 -3.89 13.44
C LYS A 183 -12.17 -3.16 13.41
N PHE A 184 -12.18 -1.92 13.87
CA PHE A 184 -11.01 -1.04 13.89
C PHE A 184 -10.93 -0.31 15.21
N ASP A 185 -9.73 -0.23 15.78
CA ASP A 185 -9.47 0.54 16.99
C ASP A 185 -9.18 2.00 16.64
N ILE A 186 -9.73 2.94 17.39
CA ILE A 186 -9.41 4.36 17.30
C ILE A 186 -8.19 4.64 18.17
N VAL A 187 -7.08 4.98 17.51
CA VAL A 187 -5.79 5.21 18.16
C VAL A 187 -5.66 6.67 18.60
N ALA A 188 -6.07 7.60 17.74
CA ALA A 188 -6.03 9.02 18.04
C ALA A 188 -7.00 9.81 17.15
N ILE A 189 -7.39 10.98 17.65
CA ILE A 189 -8.19 11.98 16.93
C ILE A 189 -7.40 13.29 16.93
N GLU A 190 -7.19 13.87 15.76
CA GLU A 190 -6.44 15.11 15.57
C GLU A 190 -7.20 16.07 14.65
N TYR A 191 -6.93 17.37 14.77
CA TYR A 191 -7.64 18.42 14.02
C TYR A 191 -6.66 19.34 13.29
N GLY A 192 -6.80 19.39 11.96
CA GLY A 192 -6.06 20.32 11.11
C GLY A 192 -6.93 21.55 10.88
N ILE A 193 -6.44 22.72 11.29
CA ILE A 193 -7.21 23.98 11.22
C ILE A 193 -6.34 25.06 10.57
N ASP A 194 -6.71 25.46 9.35
CA ASP A 194 -6.12 26.57 8.60
C ASP A 194 -7.14 27.71 8.48
N VAL A 195 -6.92 28.75 9.28
CA VAL A 195 -7.79 29.92 9.39
C VAL A 195 -6.97 31.19 9.54
N GLU A 196 -7.60 32.35 9.32
CA GLU A 196 -6.90 33.63 9.34
C GLU A 196 -6.54 34.15 10.74
N THR A 197 -7.30 33.78 11.79
CA THR A 197 -7.10 34.31 13.14
C THR A 197 -7.13 33.23 14.21
N ASP A 198 -6.29 33.41 15.24
CA ASP A 198 -6.22 32.49 16.38
C ASP A 198 -7.54 32.42 17.18
N GLU A 199 -8.29 33.54 17.24
CA GLU A 199 -9.59 33.56 17.93
C GLU A 199 -10.59 32.59 17.30
N ILE A 200 -10.62 32.52 15.96
CA ILE A 200 -11.51 31.59 15.25
C ILE A 200 -10.98 30.17 15.34
N LYS A 201 -9.66 30.01 15.29
CA LYS A 201 -9.01 28.70 15.45
C LYS A 201 -9.44 28.04 16.74
N GLU A 202 -9.39 28.75 17.86
CA GLU A 202 -9.80 28.22 19.17
C GLU A 202 -11.30 27.93 19.24
N LYS A 203 -12.15 28.78 18.64
CA LYS A 203 -13.60 28.54 18.55
C LYS A 203 -13.95 27.28 17.75
N ILE A 204 -13.28 27.08 16.61
CA ILE A 204 -13.48 25.89 15.78
C ILE A 204 -12.96 24.64 16.48
N LYS A 205 -11.77 24.71 17.09
CA LYS A 205 -11.19 23.61 17.84
C LYS A 205 -12.12 23.14 18.97
N ALA A 206 -12.65 24.07 19.76
CA ALA A 206 -13.60 23.75 20.82
C ALA A 206 -14.90 23.12 20.29
N ASP A 207 -15.39 23.56 19.12
CA ASP A 207 -16.57 22.96 18.47
C ASP A 207 -16.28 21.54 17.97
N LEU A 208 -15.10 21.30 17.38
CA LEU A 208 -14.64 19.98 16.92
C LEU A 208 -14.50 19.01 18.09
N GLU A 209 -13.90 19.43 19.20
CA GLU A 209 -13.72 18.61 20.40
C GLU A 209 -15.06 18.29 21.07
N SER A 210 -15.94 19.29 21.22
CA SER A 210 -17.25 19.10 21.88
C SER A 210 -18.27 18.31 21.06
N LYS A 211 -18.13 18.27 19.73
CA LYS A 211 -19.03 17.55 18.81
C LYS A 211 -18.38 16.35 18.14
N SER A 212 -17.17 15.96 18.56
CA SER A 212 -16.54 14.76 18.03
C SER A 212 -17.46 13.57 18.30
N PRO A 213 -17.90 12.82 17.27
CA PRO A 213 -18.64 11.58 17.50
C PRO A 213 -17.71 10.48 17.99
N TYR A 214 -16.40 10.69 17.95
CA TYR A 214 -15.36 9.74 18.32
C TYR A 214 -14.72 10.16 19.65
N THR A 215 -14.46 9.19 20.52
CA THR A 215 -13.58 9.35 21.68
C THR A 215 -12.37 8.41 21.60
N ASN A 216 -11.24 8.80 22.20
CA ASN A 216 -10.02 8.00 22.15
C ASN A 216 -10.20 6.67 22.90
N GLY A 217 -9.75 5.56 22.30
CA GLY A 217 -9.87 4.22 22.88
C GLY A 217 -11.17 3.49 22.55
N GLU A 218 -12.08 4.13 21.80
CA GLU A 218 -13.23 3.48 21.19
C GLU A 218 -12.82 2.65 19.96
N SER A 219 -13.75 1.86 19.46
CA SER A 219 -13.59 1.15 18.18
C SER A 219 -14.78 1.42 17.29
N TYR A 220 -14.66 1.12 16.01
CA TYR A 220 -15.78 1.13 15.09
C TYR A 220 -15.78 -0.13 14.25
N SER A 221 -16.97 -0.56 13.84
CA SER A 221 -17.13 -1.60 12.84
C SER A 221 -17.78 -1.05 11.57
N ILE A 222 -17.38 -1.62 10.43
CA ILE A 222 -17.97 -1.33 9.13
C ILE A 222 -18.44 -2.65 8.52
N SER A 223 -19.66 -2.63 8.00
CA SER A 223 -20.23 -3.72 7.22
C SER A 223 -20.66 -3.18 5.86
N ILE A 224 -20.00 -3.65 4.79
CA ILE A 224 -20.38 -3.30 3.42
C ILE A 224 -21.53 -4.21 2.98
N GLN A 225 -22.61 -3.59 2.52
CA GLN A 225 -23.79 -4.26 2.01
C GLN A 225 -23.82 -4.21 0.47
N GLU A 226 -24.90 -4.73 -0.13
CA GLU A 226 -25.08 -4.67 -1.58
C GLU A 226 -25.48 -3.26 -2.03
N LYS A 227 -25.13 -2.88 -3.27
CA LYS A 227 -25.50 -1.60 -3.90
C LYS A 227 -24.85 -0.35 -3.28
N ASN A 228 -23.55 -0.40 -3.01
CA ASN A 228 -22.78 0.77 -2.55
C ASN A 228 -23.34 1.37 -1.26
N SER A 229 -23.75 0.54 -0.30
CA SER A 229 -24.19 0.99 1.02
C SER A 229 -23.53 0.14 2.10
N GLY A 230 -23.67 0.57 3.34
CA GLY A 230 -23.20 -0.18 4.48
C GLY A 230 -23.75 0.36 5.79
N THR A 231 -23.37 -0.31 6.85
CA THR A 231 -23.58 0.16 8.22
C THR A 231 -22.24 0.47 8.85
N TYR A 232 -22.20 1.56 9.62
CA TYR A 232 -21.11 1.83 10.53
C TYR A 232 -21.65 1.81 11.96
N THR A 233 -20.90 1.17 12.85
CA THR A 233 -21.23 1.08 14.27
C THR A 233 -20.06 1.61 15.07
N LEU A 234 -20.31 2.61 15.91
CA LEU A 234 -19.34 3.06 16.90
C LEU A 234 -19.53 2.22 18.17
N LEU A 235 -18.43 1.77 18.74
CA LEU A 235 -18.37 0.88 19.89
C LEU A 235 -17.60 1.57 21.01
N ASN A 236 -18.10 1.48 22.24
CA ASN A 236 -17.36 1.97 23.40
C ASN A 236 -16.12 1.10 23.70
N SER A 237 -15.34 1.47 24.72
CA SER A 237 -14.15 0.72 25.14
C SER A 237 -14.44 -0.73 25.56
N ASP A 238 -15.68 -1.03 25.95
CA ASP A 238 -16.13 -2.37 26.34
C ASP A 238 -16.68 -3.18 25.14
N GLY A 239 -16.68 -2.59 23.94
CA GLY A 239 -17.17 -3.21 22.70
C GLY A 239 -18.69 -3.19 22.53
N PHE A 240 -19.42 -2.39 23.31
CA PHE A 240 -20.87 -2.20 23.15
C PHE A 240 -21.19 -1.08 22.15
N PRO A 241 -22.19 -1.25 21.27
CA PRO A 241 -22.64 -0.21 20.36
C PRO A 241 -23.10 1.07 21.07
N ILE A 242 -22.53 2.20 20.68
CA ILE A 242 -22.95 3.55 21.08
C ILE A 242 -23.91 4.12 20.05
N THR A 243 -23.55 3.99 18.77
CA THR A 243 -24.38 4.43 17.64
C THR A 243 -24.21 3.46 16.48
N GLU A 244 -25.28 3.32 15.70
CA GLU A 244 -25.29 2.59 14.44
C GLU A 244 -25.98 3.48 13.42
N LYS A 245 -25.37 3.66 12.25
CA LYS A 245 -26.02 4.35 11.13
C LYS A 245 -25.77 3.64 9.82
N GLU A 246 -26.71 3.81 8.91
CA GLU A 246 -26.55 3.44 7.51
C GLU A 246 -25.84 4.55 6.74
N PHE A 247 -25.06 4.15 5.74
CA PHE A 247 -24.44 5.07 4.79
C PHE A 247 -24.60 4.54 3.36
N ALA A 248 -24.62 5.48 2.41
CA ALA A 248 -24.51 5.22 0.98
C ALA A 248 -23.18 5.78 0.47
N ILE A 249 -22.48 5.00 -0.34
CA ILE A 249 -21.26 5.37 -1.05
C ILE A 249 -21.70 6.05 -2.35
N GLU A 250 -21.56 7.36 -2.41
CA GLU A 250 -21.89 8.17 -3.59
C GLU A 250 -20.74 8.17 -4.61
N GLU A 251 -19.50 8.19 -4.11
CA GLU A 251 -18.28 8.22 -4.91
C GLU A 251 -17.21 7.39 -4.20
N ALA A 252 -16.45 6.59 -4.96
CA ALA A 252 -15.32 5.83 -4.45
C ALA A 252 -14.20 5.77 -5.49
N GLU A 253 -13.00 6.13 -5.08
CA GLU A 253 -11.78 6.04 -5.89
C GLU A 253 -10.68 5.38 -5.07
N ALA A 254 -9.89 4.50 -5.68
CA ALA A 254 -8.78 3.80 -5.02
C ALA A 254 -7.50 3.94 -5.83
N HIS A 255 -6.41 4.24 -5.13
CA HIS A 255 -5.11 4.48 -5.72
C HIS A 255 -4.02 3.69 -4.99
N GLY A 256 -3.21 2.96 -5.75
CA GLY A 256 -1.95 2.42 -5.24
C GLY A 256 -0.90 3.51 -5.06
N MET A 257 0.25 3.16 -4.48
CA MET A 257 1.35 4.08 -4.14
C MET A 257 1.73 5.05 -5.27
N TYR A 258 1.83 4.55 -6.51
CA TYR A 258 2.19 5.38 -7.68
C TYR A 258 1.04 6.19 -8.26
N GLY A 259 -0.19 5.93 -7.83
CA GLY A 259 -1.40 6.69 -8.20
C GLY A 259 -1.68 7.87 -7.27
N ILE A 260 -0.97 7.98 -6.14
CA ILE A 260 -1.12 9.08 -5.19
C ILE A 260 -0.47 10.34 -5.79
N THR A 261 -1.30 11.23 -6.32
CA THR A 261 -0.84 12.48 -6.93
C THR A 261 -0.52 13.55 -5.88
N THR A 262 0.15 14.62 -6.31
CA THR A 262 0.37 15.80 -5.47
C THR A 262 -0.95 16.40 -4.95
N GLU A 263 -2.03 16.31 -5.72
CA GLU A 263 -3.33 16.85 -5.30
C GLU A 263 -3.93 16.00 -4.17
N ILE A 264 -3.86 14.68 -4.28
CA ILE A 264 -4.26 13.77 -3.21
C ILE A 264 -3.41 14.04 -1.96
N ALA A 265 -2.10 14.15 -2.11
CA ALA A 265 -1.18 14.41 -0.99
C ALA A 265 -1.42 15.75 -0.27
N LYS A 266 -2.04 16.75 -0.92
CA LYS A 266 -2.40 18.01 -0.24
C LYS A 266 -3.44 17.81 0.86
N THR A 267 -4.29 16.78 0.75
CA THR A 267 -5.36 16.52 1.73
C THR A 267 -4.82 16.20 3.14
N CYS A 268 -3.58 15.75 3.24
CA CYS A 268 -2.91 15.51 4.52
C CYS A 268 -1.88 16.58 4.88
N ARG A 269 -1.87 17.75 4.23
CA ARG A 269 -0.84 18.79 4.47
C ARG A 269 -0.89 19.37 5.88
N LEU A 270 -2.08 19.46 6.47
CA LEU A 270 -2.27 20.04 7.80
C LEU A 270 -1.82 19.10 8.91
N ILE A 271 -1.98 17.79 8.68
CA ILE A 271 -1.51 16.74 9.58
C ILE A 271 -0.90 15.64 8.70
N PRO A 272 0.42 15.67 8.45
CA PRO A 272 1.07 14.65 7.62
C PRO A 272 1.08 13.27 8.32
N PRO A 273 0.91 12.17 7.56
CA PRO A 273 1.15 10.83 8.08
C PRO A 273 2.62 10.66 8.51
N ASP A 274 2.83 9.97 9.62
CA ASP A 274 4.17 9.52 10.04
C ASP A 274 4.52 8.12 9.46
N ASP A 275 3.53 7.41 8.94
CA ASP A 275 3.70 6.12 8.27
C ASP A 275 4.11 6.26 6.79
N GLN A 276 4.79 5.23 6.28
CA GLN A 276 4.97 5.07 4.84
C GLN A 276 3.63 4.73 4.17
N ILE A 277 3.06 5.71 3.48
CA ILE A 277 1.82 5.56 2.72
C ILE A 277 2.05 4.74 1.45
N TYR A 278 1.15 3.80 1.18
CA TYR A 278 1.23 2.95 -0.01
C TYR A 278 -0.11 2.74 -0.72
N ASN A 279 -1.24 3.09 -0.09
CA ASN A 279 -2.55 3.12 -0.75
C ASN A 279 -3.37 4.33 -0.26
N HIS A 280 -4.30 4.75 -1.09
CA HIS A 280 -5.28 5.79 -0.78
C HIS A 280 -6.66 5.37 -1.29
N ILE A 281 -7.70 5.67 -0.52
CA ILE A 281 -9.09 5.53 -0.92
C ILE A 281 -9.78 6.86 -0.65
N LYS A 282 -10.44 7.42 -1.65
CA LYS A 282 -11.35 8.55 -1.50
C LYS A 282 -12.78 8.03 -1.48
N LEU A 283 -13.55 8.43 -0.49
CA LEU A 283 -14.96 8.08 -0.35
C LEU A 283 -15.79 9.34 -0.17
N LYS A 284 -16.93 9.41 -0.84
CA LYS A 284 -17.99 10.36 -0.52
C LYS A 284 -19.18 9.58 0.01
N LEU A 285 -19.54 9.82 1.27
CA LEU A 285 -20.57 9.07 1.96
C LEU A 285 -21.77 9.97 2.28
N GLY A 286 -22.96 9.55 1.87
CA GLY A 286 -24.23 10.06 2.39
C GLY A 286 -24.62 9.26 3.63
N ILE A 287 -24.71 9.91 4.79
CA ILE A 287 -25.05 9.25 6.06
C ILE A 287 -26.53 9.48 6.34
N ASP A 288 -27.27 8.42 6.69
CA ASP A 288 -28.70 8.54 6.98
C ASP A 288 -28.95 9.51 8.15
N GLY A 289 -29.97 10.36 7.99
CA GLY A 289 -30.28 11.45 8.90
C GLY A 289 -29.41 12.71 8.77
N GLU A 290 -28.38 12.71 7.89
CA GLU A 290 -27.56 13.89 7.62
C GLU A 290 -27.96 14.57 6.30
N LYS A 291 -27.93 15.92 6.28
CA LYS A 291 -28.37 16.70 5.10
C LYS A 291 -27.35 16.76 3.97
N SER A 292 -26.10 16.43 4.26
CA SER A 292 -24.97 16.55 3.35
C SER A 292 -24.08 15.34 3.43
N SER A 293 -23.51 14.96 2.30
CA SER A 293 -22.50 13.91 2.22
C SER A 293 -21.14 14.45 2.63
N ASN A 294 -20.36 13.62 3.33
CA ASN A 294 -19.01 13.97 3.75
C ASN A 294 -17.98 13.27 2.88
N THR A 295 -16.86 13.94 2.61
CA THR A 295 -15.74 13.37 1.85
C THR A 295 -14.65 12.91 2.81
N PHE A 296 -14.22 11.67 2.63
CA PHE A 296 -13.17 11.03 3.40
C PHE A 296 -12.00 10.67 2.48
N ASN A 297 -10.80 11.07 2.87
CA ASN A 297 -9.56 10.59 2.28
C ASN A 297 -8.91 9.63 3.27
N ILE A 298 -8.78 8.37 2.88
CA ILE A 298 -8.25 7.30 3.72
C ILE A 298 -6.88 6.93 3.16
N PHE A 299 -5.83 7.27 3.88
CA PHE A 299 -4.49 6.80 3.56
C PHE A 299 -4.14 5.58 4.38
N ILE A 300 -3.62 4.55 3.71
CA ILE A 300 -3.20 3.31 4.36
C ILE A 300 -1.67 3.33 4.44
N GLY A 301 -1.17 3.33 5.66
CA GLY A 301 0.25 3.34 6.02
C GLY A 301 0.71 1.96 6.49
N ARG A 302 2.02 1.68 6.45
CA ARG A 302 2.61 0.44 7.00
C ARG A 302 2.92 0.62 8.49
N PRO A 303 2.57 -0.32 9.40
CA PRO A 303 2.05 -1.68 9.16
C PRO A 303 0.51 -1.79 9.20
N TYR A 304 -0.17 -1.29 8.18
CA TYR A 304 -1.63 -1.31 8.02
C TYR A 304 -2.40 -0.40 9.00
N ASN A 305 -1.89 0.80 9.24
CA ASN A 305 -2.65 1.86 9.92
C ASN A 305 -3.45 2.68 8.91
N PHE A 306 -4.58 3.20 9.34
CA PHE A 306 -5.42 4.09 8.54
C PHE A 306 -5.36 5.51 9.08
N TRP A 307 -5.21 6.43 8.14
CA TRP A 307 -5.26 7.87 8.36
C TRP A 307 -6.50 8.39 7.62
N ILE A 308 -7.60 8.51 8.36
CA ILE A 308 -8.91 8.84 7.81
C ILE A 308 -9.13 10.34 8.00
N TYR A 309 -8.99 11.10 6.91
CA TYR A 309 -9.21 12.54 6.89
C TYR A 309 -10.63 12.82 6.43
N GLU A 310 -11.44 13.43 7.29
CA GLU A 310 -12.75 13.95 6.96
C GLU A 310 -12.64 15.45 6.67
N ASP A 311 -13.11 15.86 5.49
CA ASP A 311 -13.13 17.27 5.09
C ASP A 311 -14.39 17.95 5.65
N LEU A 312 -14.18 18.92 6.54
CA LEU A 312 -15.22 19.71 7.19
C LEU A 312 -15.20 21.17 6.74
N THR A 313 -14.44 21.49 5.69
CA THR A 313 -14.14 22.86 5.28
C THR A 313 -15.40 23.64 4.93
N GLU A 314 -16.27 23.09 4.10
CA GLU A 314 -17.50 23.78 3.66
C GLU A 314 -18.47 24.02 4.82
N TYR A 315 -18.62 23.05 5.73
CA TYR A 315 -19.43 23.23 6.95
C TYR A 315 -18.95 24.43 7.78
N TYR A 316 -17.63 24.57 7.97
CA TYR A 316 -17.08 25.67 8.75
C TYR A 316 -17.03 27.00 7.99
N LYS A 317 -16.93 26.99 6.66
CA LYS A 317 -17.13 28.20 5.85
C LYS A 317 -18.55 28.74 5.99
N ASP A 318 -19.56 27.88 5.96
CA ASP A 318 -20.95 28.31 6.16
C ASP A 318 -21.21 28.87 7.56
N LYS A 319 -20.59 28.25 8.58
CA LYS A 319 -20.70 28.69 9.96
C LYS A 319 -19.93 29.99 10.25
N TYR A 320 -18.83 30.23 9.54
CA TYR A 320 -17.97 31.41 9.67
C TYR A 320 -17.74 32.07 8.30
N PRO A 321 -18.76 32.73 7.73
CA PRO A 321 -18.80 33.15 6.32
C PRO A 321 -17.88 34.31 5.95
N ASP A 322 -17.20 34.94 6.91
CA ASP A 322 -16.32 36.11 6.69
C ASP A 322 -15.04 35.78 5.88
N GLY A 323 -14.94 34.61 5.22
CA GLY A 323 -13.78 34.20 4.43
C GLY A 323 -12.57 33.72 5.25
N LYS A 324 -12.73 33.61 6.56
CA LYS A 324 -11.63 33.34 7.50
C LYS A 324 -11.23 31.86 7.60
N VAL A 325 -12.00 30.96 6.98
CA VAL A 325 -11.79 29.51 6.98
C VAL A 325 -11.24 29.06 5.63
N LYS A 326 -10.01 28.52 5.62
CA LYS A 326 -9.36 28.02 4.42
C LYS A 326 -9.53 26.52 4.27
N GLU A 327 -9.20 25.78 5.32
CA GLU A 327 -9.26 24.31 5.32
C GLU A 327 -9.41 23.78 6.75
N ILE A 328 -10.35 22.86 6.93
CA ILE A 328 -10.61 22.19 8.21
C ILE A 328 -10.71 20.70 7.97
N VAL A 329 -9.86 19.93 8.64
CA VAL A 329 -9.86 18.47 8.56
C VAL A 329 -9.91 17.86 9.96
N ARG A 330 -10.68 16.78 10.07
CA ARG A 330 -10.62 15.88 11.23
C ARG A 330 -9.90 14.62 10.80
N LEU A 331 -8.82 14.28 11.49
CA LEU A 331 -8.08 13.05 11.30
C LEU A 331 -8.49 12.03 12.36
N LEU A 332 -8.94 10.86 11.91
CA LEU A 332 -9.08 9.66 12.73
C LEU A 332 -7.94 8.70 12.38
N LYS A 333 -7.03 8.45 13.33
CA LYS A 333 -6.01 7.40 13.21
C LYS A 333 -6.61 6.09 13.72
N SER A 334 -6.59 5.06 12.89
CA SER A 334 -7.13 3.76 13.27
C SER A 334 -6.27 2.60 12.80
N LYS A 335 -6.53 1.41 13.34
CA LYS A 335 -5.88 0.16 12.94
C LYS A 335 -6.88 -0.99 12.97
N PRO A 336 -6.72 -2.05 12.15
CA PRO A 336 -7.55 -3.23 12.26
C PRO A 336 -7.47 -3.83 13.66
N ASN A 337 -8.62 -4.16 14.23
CA ASN A 337 -8.72 -4.94 15.47
C ASN A 337 -8.66 -6.42 15.09
N ASN A 338 -7.47 -6.89 14.78
CA ASN A 338 -7.22 -8.31 14.56
C ASN A 338 -6.98 -8.96 15.92
N PRO A 339 -7.78 -9.95 16.35
CA PRO A 339 -7.45 -10.73 17.53
C PRO A 339 -6.11 -11.39 17.25
N THR A 340 -5.07 -10.97 17.97
CA THR A 340 -3.78 -11.67 17.95
C THR A 340 -4.07 -13.02 18.59
N LYS A 341 -4.14 -14.09 17.80
CA LYS A 341 -4.12 -15.44 18.36
C LYS A 341 -2.79 -15.57 19.12
N GLN A 342 -2.89 -15.71 20.44
CA GLN A 342 -1.77 -16.10 21.30
C GLN A 342 -1.27 -17.49 20.94
#